data_AF-A0AAW1B8V2-F1
#
_entry.id   AF-A0AAW1B8V2-F1
#
_cell.length_a   1.000
_cell.length_b   1.000
_cell.length_c   1.000
_cell.angle_alpha   90.00
_cell.angle_beta   90.00
_cell.angle_gamma   90.00
#
_symmetry.space_group_name_H-M   'P 1'
#
loop_
_entity.id
_entity.type
_entity.pdbx_description
1 polymer ?
#
loop_
_entity_poly.entity_id
_entity_poly.type
_entity_poly.pdbx_seq_one_letter_code
_entity_poly.pdbx_strand_id
1 'polypeptide(L)'
;MGDLGGKIVALLLAISTGVQCQDRVDQKPVEIIKEGDDAVIICQFNSSTVYGMHWYRQYPGEALGFLLTVTSVKWEKKGYFRASFDRKKKESHFSITKVQM
;
A
#
# COMPACT_ATOMS: atom_id res chain seq x y z
N MET A 1 6.35 22.96 11.61
CA MET A 1 7.33 21.96 12.08
C MET A 1 6.57 20.64 12.24
N GLY A 2 6.23 20.02 11.11
CA GLY A 2 5.40 18.81 11.07
C GLY A 2 6.26 17.66 10.54
N ASP A 3 6.42 16.63 11.36
CA ASP A 3 7.21 15.45 11.08
C ASP A 3 6.62 14.65 9.89
N LEU A 4 7.44 14.45 8.85
CA LEU A 4 7.12 13.62 7.67
C LEU A 4 7.51 12.14 7.86
N GLY A 5 7.81 11.70 9.10
CA GLY A 5 8.42 10.40 9.40
C GLY A 5 7.51 9.17 9.24
N GLY A 6 6.31 9.34 8.68
CA GLY A 6 5.35 8.26 8.50
C GLY A 6 5.71 7.33 7.34
N LYS A 7 5.89 6.03 7.61
CA LYS A 7 6.09 4.98 6.59
C LYS A 7 4.73 4.46 6.10
N ILE A 8 4.62 4.18 4.80
CA ILE A 8 3.46 3.49 4.23
C ILE A 8 3.76 1.98 4.17
N VAL A 9 2.83 1.17 4.66
CA VAL A 9 2.95 -0.30 4.74
C VAL A 9 1.80 -0.94 3.97
N ALA A 10 2.08 -1.94 3.14
CA ALA A 10 1.05 -2.73 2.49
C ALA A 10 0.92 -4.12 3.15
N LEU A 11 -0.32 -4.61 3.24
CA LEU A 11 -0.65 -5.92 3.79
C LEU A 11 -1.58 -6.68 2.83
N LEU A 12 -1.19 -7.89 2.46
CA LEU A 12 -1.94 -8.74 1.54
C LEU A 12 -3.15 -9.42 2.21
N LEU A 13 -4.28 -9.47 1.50
CA LEU A 13 -5.42 -10.30 1.87
C LEU A 13 -5.40 -11.60 1.06
N ALA A 14 -5.11 -12.72 1.73
CA ALA A 14 -5.07 -14.04 1.13
C ALA A 14 -6.22 -14.94 1.66
N ILE A 15 -6.86 -15.68 0.75
CA ILE A 15 -7.83 -16.73 1.12
C ILE A 15 -7.08 -18.06 1.01
N SER A 16 -6.77 -18.69 2.14
CA SER A 16 -6.06 -19.99 2.14
C SER A 16 -7.03 -21.14 2.46
N THR A 17 -7.07 -22.14 1.58
CA THR A 17 -7.54 -23.49 1.90
C THR A 17 -6.30 -24.36 2.17
N GLY A 18 -5.78 -24.30 3.40
CA GLY A 18 -4.78 -25.26 3.90
C GLY A 18 -3.33 -25.09 3.40
N VAL A 19 -2.42 -25.14 4.38
CA VAL A 19 -0.94 -25.18 4.33
C VAL A 19 -0.24 -23.87 3.97
N GLN A 20 0.49 -23.39 4.98
CA GLN A 20 1.22 -22.14 5.05
C GLN A 20 2.51 -22.21 4.20
N CYS A 21 2.60 -21.37 3.16
CA CYS A 21 3.87 -20.95 2.60
C CYS A 21 3.95 -19.43 2.79
N GLN A 22 5.06 -18.96 3.37
CA GLN A 22 5.27 -17.57 3.74
C GLN A 22 5.34 -16.73 2.46
N ASP A 23 4.24 -16.01 2.14
CA ASP A 23 4.23 -15.08 1.01
C ASP A 23 5.19 -13.91 1.32
N ARG A 24 6.33 -13.90 0.61
CA ARG A 24 7.27 -12.78 0.64
C ARG A 24 6.68 -11.61 -0.15
N VAL A 25 6.60 -10.46 0.50
CA VAL A 25 6.28 -9.18 -0.11
C VAL A 25 7.57 -8.39 -0.23
N ASP A 26 7.99 -8.12 -1.47
CA ASP A 26 9.10 -7.20 -1.74
C ASP A 26 8.50 -5.81 -1.98
N GLN A 27 8.63 -4.95 -0.98
CA GLN A 27 8.22 -3.56 -1.08
C GLN A 27 9.48 -2.71 -1.23
N LYS A 28 9.69 -2.13 -2.42
CA LYS A 28 10.77 -1.16 -2.58
C LYS A 28 10.44 0.05 -1.72
N PRO A 29 11.32 0.50 -0.81
CA PRO A 29 11.09 1.72 -0.06
C PRO A 29 10.98 2.86 -1.05
N VAL A 30 9.82 3.53 -1.06
CA VAL A 30 9.68 4.82 -1.70
C VAL A 30 10.03 5.86 -0.66
N GLU A 31 11.23 6.40 -0.78
CA GLU A 31 11.59 7.63 -0.09
C GLU A 31 10.81 8.76 -0.75
N ILE A 32 9.90 9.38 -0.01
CA ILE A 32 9.20 10.58 -0.45
C ILE A 32 10.17 11.73 -0.21
N ILE A 33 10.89 12.14 -1.27
CA ILE A 33 12.02 13.08 -1.17
C ILE A 33 11.54 14.53 -1.03
N LYS A 34 10.28 14.85 -1.39
CA LYS A 34 9.70 16.19 -1.26
C LYS A 34 8.21 16.19 -0.93
N GLU A 35 7.84 17.08 -0.03
CA GLU A 35 6.46 17.42 0.31
C GLU A 35 5.81 18.16 -0.89
N GLY A 36 4.58 17.77 -1.27
CA GLY A 36 3.82 18.39 -2.36
C GLY A 36 3.85 17.65 -3.70
N ASP A 37 4.80 16.74 -3.92
CA ASP A 37 4.85 15.90 -5.12
C ASP A 37 3.93 14.68 -5.00
N ASP A 38 3.35 14.27 -6.13
CA ASP A 38 2.62 13.02 -6.22
C ASP A 38 3.60 11.85 -6.00
N ALA A 39 3.42 11.11 -4.90
CA ALA A 39 4.18 9.90 -4.64
C ALA A 39 3.40 8.67 -5.14
N VAL A 40 4.10 7.68 -5.69
CA VAL A 40 3.55 6.38 -6.06
C VAL A 40 4.39 5.27 -5.42
N ILE A 41 3.74 4.39 -4.66
CA ILE A 41 4.32 3.22 -4.01
C ILE A 41 3.78 1.97 -4.70
N ILE A 42 4.68 1.10 -5.13
CA ILE A 42 4.34 -0.15 -5.80
C ILE A 42 4.70 -1.30 -4.88
N CYS A 43 3.73 -2.16 -4.61
CA CYS A 43 3.89 -3.40 -3.88
C CYS A 43 3.78 -4.56 -4.86
N GLN A 44 4.82 -5.39 -4.95
CA GLN A 44 4.81 -6.62 -5.75
C GLN A 44 4.64 -7.83 -4.84
N PHE A 45 3.91 -8.83 -5.31
CA PHE A 45 3.71 -10.08 -4.58
C PHE A 45 3.84 -11.27 -5.52
N ASN A 46 4.18 -12.44 -4.99
CA ASN A 46 4.41 -13.63 -5.82
C ASN A 46 3.25 -14.64 -5.78
N SER A 47 2.32 -14.44 -4.85
CA SER A 47 1.20 -15.34 -4.57
C SER A 47 0.06 -15.25 -5.57
N SER A 48 -0.55 -16.39 -5.89
CA SER A 48 -1.78 -16.46 -6.69
C SER A 48 -3.05 -16.41 -5.82
N THR A 49 -2.95 -16.60 -4.51
CA THR A 49 -4.08 -16.66 -3.57
C THR A 49 -4.41 -15.31 -2.93
N VAL A 50 -3.80 -14.23 -3.42
CA VAL A 50 -4.09 -12.85 -2.99
C VAL A 50 -5.26 -12.32 -3.79
N TYR A 51 -6.23 -11.75 -3.06
CA TYR A 51 -7.46 -11.18 -3.64
C TYR A 51 -7.60 -9.68 -3.40
N GLY A 52 -6.72 -9.10 -2.58
CA GLY A 52 -6.68 -7.67 -2.36
C GLY A 52 -5.48 -7.23 -1.53
N MET A 53 -5.39 -5.92 -1.36
CA MET A 53 -4.35 -5.25 -0.60
C MET A 53 -4.96 -4.25 0.37
N HIS A 54 -4.41 -4.18 1.57
CA HIS A 54 -4.66 -3.13 2.55
C HIS A 54 -3.45 -2.22 2.65
N TRP A 55 -3.69 -0.90 2.66
CA TRP A 55 -2.66 0.13 2.80
C TRP A 55 -2.78 0.82 4.15
N TYR A 56 -1.65 0.97 4.83
CA TYR A 56 -1.53 1.57 6.15
C TYR A 56 -0.46 2.67 6.16
N ARG A 57 -0.58 3.60 7.10
CA ARG A 57 0.46 4.56 7.47
C ARG A 57 0.91 4.27 8.91
N GLN A 58 2.20 4.39 9.16
CA GLN A 58 2.79 4.25 10.48
C GLN A 58 3.74 5.40 10.78
N TYR A 59 3.46 6.20 11.80
CA TYR A 59 4.44 7.14 12.35
C TYR A 59 5.38 6.44 13.34
N PRO A 60 6.61 6.96 13.57
CA PRO A 60 7.52 6.39 14.54
C PRO A 60 6.87 6.34 15.94
N GLY A 61 6.81 5.15 16.54
CA GLY A 61 6.20 4.95 17.85
C GLY A 61 4.67 4.84 17.87
N GLU A 62 4.00 4.94 16.72
CA GLU A 62 2.54 4.84 16.62
C GLU A 62 2.05 3.50 16.04
N ALA A 63 0.79 3.19 16.34
CA ALA A 63 0.09 2.07 15.76
C ALA A 63 -0.19 2.29 14.25
N LEU A 64 -0.51 1.20 13.55
CA LEU A 64 -0.87 1.25 12.14
C LEU A 64 -2.20 2.01 11.94
N GLY A 65 -2.16 3.10 11.18
CA GLY A 65 -3.33 3.82 10.72
C GLY A 65 -3.81 3.29 9.37
N PHE A 66 -5.01 2.72 9.32
CA PHE A 66 -5.60 2.20 8.09
C PHE A 66 -5.94 3.33 7.10
N LEU A 67 -5.52 3.17 5.84
CA LEU A 67 -5.79 4.11 4.76
C LEU A 67 -6.96 3.61 3.92
N LEU A 68 -6.75 2.54 3.14
CA LEU A 68 -7.77 1.94 2.28
C LEU A 68 -7.48 0.47 1.95
N THR A 69 -8.51 -0.22 1.47
CA THR A 69 -8.47 -1.58 0.92
C THR A 69 -8.74 -1.50 -0.56
N VAL A 70 -8.05 -2.30 -1.37
CA VAL A 70 -8.28 -2.40 -2.81
C VAL A 70 -8.27 -3.85 -3.26
N THR A 71 -9.22 -4.19 -4.14
CA THR A 71 -9.41 -5.57 -4.66
C THR A 71 -9.48 -5.63 -6.17
N SER A 72 -9.39 -4.48 -6.86
CA SER A 72 -9.56 -4.40 -8.31
C SER A 72 -8.55 -3.45 -8.97
N VAL A 73 -8.42 -3.59 -10.29
CA VAL A 73 -7.57 -2.71 -11.12
C VAL A 73 -8.12 -1.29 -11.23
N LYS A 74 -9.37 -1.06 -10.84
CA LYS A 74 -9.96 0.27 -10.80
C LYS A 74 -9.35 1.04 -9.63
N TRP A 75 -8.97 2.29 -9.87
CA TRP A 75 -8.46 3.15 -8.82
C TRP A 75 -9.58 3.49 -7.82
N GLU A 76 -9.37 3.10 -6.57
CA GLU A 76 -10.18 3.53 -5.44
C GLU A 76 -9.55 4.78 -4.82
N LYS A 77 -10.38 5.74 -4.42
CA LYS A 77 -9.92 7.02 -3.86
C LYS A 77 -10.56 7.27 -2.50
N LYS A 78 -9.73 7.67 -1.53
CA LYS A 78 -10.18 8.13 -0.21
C LYS A 78 -9.37 9.35 0.20
N GLY A 79 -10.01 10.52 0.11
CA GLY A 79 -9.32 11.80 0.31
C GLY A 79 -8.19 12.01 -0.70
N TYR A 80 -6.98 12.21 -0.20
CA TYR A 80 -5.76 12.38 -0.99
C TYR A 80 -5.13 11.05 -1.45
N PHE A 81 -5.62 9.92 -0.94
CA PHE A 81 -5.09 8.60 -1.25
C PHE A 81 -5.84 7.97 -2.41
N ARG A 82 -5.10 7.35 -3.33
CA ARG A 82 -5.65 6.47 -4.37
C ARG A 82 -4.88 5.17 -4.41
N ALA A 83 -5.55 4.04 -4.61
CA ALA A 83 -4.86 2.76 -4.81
C ALA A 83 -5.57 1.87 -5.83
N SER A 84 -4.84 0.89 -6.37
CA SER A 84 -5.37 -0.15 -7.25
C SER A 84 -4.65 -1.47 -6.98
N PHE A 85 -5.27 -2.57 -7.40
CA PHE A 85 -4.77 -3.93 -7.24
C PHE A 85 -4.93 -4.72 -8.53
N ASP A 86 -3.81 -5.15 -9.11
CA ASP A 86 -3.76 -5.99 -10.30
C ASP A 86 -3.24 -7.38 -9.93
N ARG A 87 -4.18 -8.32 -9.77
CA ARG A 87 -3.85 -9.73 -9.50
C ARG A 87 -3.08 -10.39 -10.64
N LYS A 88 -3.31 -10.00 -11.89
CA LYS A 88 -2.65 -10.61 -13.05
C LYS A 88 -1.18 -10.17 -13.12
N LYS A 89 -0.92 -8.89 -12.85
CA LYS A 89 0.44 -8.35 -12.75
C LYS A 89 1.12 -8.67 -11.42
N LYS A 90 0.34 -9.10 -10.44
CA LYS A 90 0.73 -9.30 -9.04
C LYS A 90 1.31 -8.03 -8.41
N GLU A 91 0.63 -6.91 -8.64
CA GLU A 91 1.04 -5.60 -8.13
C GLU A 91 -0.13 -4.87 -7.49
N SER A 92 0.18 -4.04 -6.49
CA SER A 92 -0.72 -2.99 -6.01
C SER A 92 0.01 -1.65 -6.08
N HIS A 93 -0.68 -0.64 -6.59
CA HIS A 93 -0.17 0.71 -6.71
C HIS A 93 -0.92 1.59 -5.73
N PHE A 94 -0.21 2.39 -4.95
CA PHE A 94 -0.76 3.37 -4.03
C PHE A 94 -0.16 4.73 -4.35
N SER A 95 -0.98 5.77 -4.35
CA SER A 95 -0.54 7.12 -4.63
C SER A 95 -1.20 8.13 -3.71
N ILE A 96 -0.43 9.14 -3.34
CA ILE A 96 -0.88 10.28 -2.56
C ILE A 96 -0.86 11.48 -3.51
N THR A 97 -1.99 12.16 -3.67
CA THR A 97 -2.13 13.34 -4.53
C THR A 97 -2.43 14.56 -3.69
N LYS A 98 -1.84 15.72 -3.99
CA LYS A 98 -2.01 16.98 -3.22
C LYS A 98 -1.69 16.81 -1.72
N VAL A 99 -0.44 16.54 -1.40
CA VAL A 99 0.05 16.72 -0.02
C VAL A 99 0.03 18.22 0.28
N GLN A 100 -1.03 18.70 0.93
CA GLN A 100 -1.07 20.05 1.49
C GLN A 100 -1.08 19.92 3.01
N MET A 101 -0.18 20.67 3.65
CA MET A 101 -0.14 20.91 5.10
C MET A 101 -1.50 21.33 5.64
#